data_AF-A0A3M1ZLR0-F1
#
_entry.id   AF-A0A3M1ZLR0-F1
#
_cell.length_a   1.000
_cell.length_b   1.000
_cell.length_c   1.000
_cell.angle_alpha   90.00
_cell.angle_beta   90.00
_cell.angle_gamma   90.00
#
_symmetry.space_group_name_H-M   'P 1'
#
loop_
_entity.id
_entity.type
_entity.pdbx_description
1 polymer ?
#
loop_
_entity_poly.entity_id
_entity_poly.type
_entity_poly.pdbx_seq_one_letter_code
_entity_poly.pdbx_strand_id
1 'polypeptide(L)'
;MPHNDQRIFSIFAPKKMKDHRALQARMFDEIRDRRLFEKAESYGLDFLEKVFDRPVYPTEEALRELAHFDEDFPEKTGNAHAILDFLHRYGSPATVAQVGGRYFGFVNGSVVPAGLAAKNLSLFWDQNTAMQV
;
A
#
# COMPACT_ATOMS: atom_id res chain seq x y z
N MET A 1 -8.68 28.06 -14.77
CA MET A 1 -7.80 27.36 -15.74
C MET A 1 -7.59 25.95 -15.21
N PRO A 2 -8.29 24.90 -15.69
CA PRO A 2 -8.03 23.55 -15.22
C PRO A 2 -6.88 22.95 -16.05
N HIS A 3 -5.76 22.68 -15.38
CA HIS A 3 -4.66 21.90 -15.93
C HIS A 3 -5.10 20.43 -15.91
N ASN A 4 -5.54 19.96 -17.05
CA ASN A 4 -5.98 18.59 -17.31
C ASN A 4 -4.74 17.70 -17.50
N ASP A 5 -4.30 17.01 -16.45
CA ASP A 5 -3.20 16.05 -16.53
C ASP A 5 -3.72 14.69 -17.04
N GLN A 6 -3.85 14.59 -18.36
CA GLN A 6 -4.36 13.41 -19.07
C GLN A 6 -3.42 12.20 -19.07
N ARG A 7 -2.36 12.16 -18.25
CA ARG A 7 -1.30 11.14 -18.39
C ARG A 7 -1.49 9.87 -17.55
N ILE A 8 -2.49 9.79 -16.69
CA ILE A 8 -2.75 8.57 -15.86
C ILE A 8 -3.81 7.64 -16.50
N PHE A 9 -4.57 8.12 -17.49
CA PHE A 9 -5.64 7.37 -18.16
C PHE A 9 -5.18 6.15 -18.99
N SER A 10 -3.89 5.82 -19.02
CA SER A 10 -3.35 4.69 -19.80
C SER A 10 -3.23 3.38 -19.03
N ILE A 11 -3.48 3.34 -17.72
CA ILE A 11 -3.28 2.12 -16.91
C ILE A 11 -4.54 1.20 -16.97
N PHE A 12 -5.68 1.71 -17.43
CA PHE A 12 -6.99 1.04 -17.33
C PHE A 12 -7.82 1.04 -18.63
N ALA A 13 -7.20 0.75 -19.78
CA ALA A 13 -7.95 0.59 -21.03
C ALA A 13 -8.85 -0.67 -21.01
N PRO A 14 -10.09 -0.62 -21.54
CA PRO A 14 -11.08 -1.66 -21.29
C PRO A 14 -10.98 -2.89 -22.21
N LYS A 15 -10.88 -4.10 -21.63
CA LYS A 15 -11.33 -5.36 -22.27
C LYS A 15 -12.36 -6.10 -21.40
N LYS A 16 -13.38 -6.74 -21.98
CA LYS A 16 -14.43 -7.50 -21.28
C LYS A 16 -13.82 -8.72 -20.56
N MET A 17 -14.13 -8.92 -19.28
CA MET A 17 -13.65 -10.07 -18.50
C MET A 17 -14.82 -11.03 -18.24
N LYS A 18 -14.81 -12.19 -18.90
CA LYS A 18 -15.76 -13.30 -18.71
C LYS A 18 -15.05 -14.62 -18.42
N ASP A 19 -13.80 -14.59 -17.94
CA ASP A 19 -13.02 -15.80 -17.73
C ASP A 19 -12.35 -15.83 -16.35
N HIS A 20 -12.95 -16.57 -15.42
CA HIS A 20 -12.40 -16.77 -14.07
C HIS A 20 -11.04 -17.47 -14.09
N ARG A 21 -10.72 -18.27 -15.14
CA ARG A 21 -9.40 -18.90 -15.27
C ARG A 21 -8.31 -17.87 -15.57
N ALA A 22 -8.64 -16.80 -16.28
CA ALA A 22 -7.71 -15.73 -16.58
C ALA A 22 -7.30 -14.95 -15.32
N LEU A 23 -8.22 -14.73 -14.38
CA LEU A 23 -7.91 -14.09 -13.10
C LEU A 23 -7.01 -14.99 -12.23
N GLN A 24 -7.36 -16.27 -12.11
CA GLN A 24 -6.57 -17.21 -11.33
C GLN A 24 -5.13 -17.33 -11.86
N ALA A 25 -4.95 -17.45 -13.18
CA ALA A 25 -3.63 -17.50 -13.79
C ALA A 25 -2.82 -16.23 -13.46
N ARG A 26 -3.45 -15.07 -13.57
CA ARG A 26 -2.84 -13.79 -13.21
C ARG A 26 -2.41 -13.73 -11.74
N MET A 27 -3.26 -14.19 -10.80
CA MET A 27 -2.88 -14.24 -9.38
C MET A 27 -1.68 -15.16 -9.13
N PHE A 28 -1.60 -16.29 -9.85
CA PHE A 28 -0.45 -17.18 -9.80
C PHE A 28 0.83 -16.57 -10.39
N ASP A 29 0.70 -15.68 -11.37
CA ASP A 29 1.85 -14.93 -11.88
C ASP A 29 2.29 -13.85 -10.89
N GLU A 30 1.34 -13.12 -10.30
CA GLU A 30 1.59 -12.08 -9.29
C GLU A 30 2.25 -12.65 -8.02
N ILE A 31 1.80 -13.81 -7.51
CA ILE A 31 2.42 -14.43 -6.32
C ILE A 31 3.84 -14.97 -6.59
N ARG A 32 4.18 -15.24 -7.85
CA ARG A 32 5.53 -15.63 -8.27
C ARG A 32 6.41 -14.42 -8.58
N ASP A 33 5.83 -13.25 -8.76
CA ASP A 33 6.58 -12.01 -9.01
C ASP A 33 7.19 -11.49 -7.71
N ARG A 34 8.41 -11.96 -7.42
CA ARG A 34 9.20 -11.53 -6.28
C ARG A 34 9.33 -9.99 -6.18
N ARG A 35 9.37 -9.30 -7.32
CA ARG A 35 9.53 -7.83 -7.36
C ARG A 35 8.34 -7.11 -6.75
N LEU A 36 7.16 -7.74 -6.73
CA LEU A 36 5.96 -7.17 -6.11
C LEU A 36 6.17 -7.01 -4.60
N PHE A 37 6.70 -8.05 -3.96
CA PHE A 37 6.96 -8.07 -2.52
C PHE A 37 8.18 -7.21 -2.16
N GLU A 38 9.25 -7.26 -2.95
CA GLU A 38 10.44 -6.40 -2.77
C GLU A 38 10.08 -4.91 -2.90
N LYS A 39 9.14 -4.56 -3.79
CA LYS A 39 8.64 -3.18 -3.89
C LYS A 39 7.93 -2.74 -2.60
N ALA A 40 7.03 -3.57 -2.07
CA ALA A 40 6.34 -3.26 -0.81
C ALA A 40 7.34 -3.09 0.36
N GLU A 41 8.33 -3.97 0.44
CA GLU A 41 9.40 -3.89 1.44
C GLU A 41 10.22 -2.59 1.26
N SER A 42 10.63 -2.27 0.04
CA SER A 42 11.37 -1.04 -0.28
C SER A 42 10.60 0.21 0.12
N TYR A 43 9.28 0.26 -0.11
CA TYR A 43 8.43 1.38 0.31
C TYR A 43 8.28 1.48 1.83
N GLY A 44 8.19 0.34 2.53
CA GLY A 44 8.23 0.31 3.99
C GLY A 44 9.55 0.82 4.57
N LEU A 45 10.68 0.47 3.95
CA LEU A 45 12.00 0.95 4.35
C LEU A 45 12.14 2.46 4.08
N ASP A 46 11.74 2.94 2.90
CA ASP A 46 11.72 4.37 2.55
C ASP A 46 10.87 5.18 3.55
N PHE A 47 9.74 4.62 3.98
CA PHE A 47 8.92 5.21 5.04
C PHE A 47 9.69 5.29 6.37
N LEU A 48 10.33 4.21 6.82
CA LEU A 48 11.09 4.17 8.08
C LEU A 48 12.29 5.13 8.08
N GLU A 49 12.96 5.30 6.93
CA GLU A 49 14.06 6.26 6.80
C GLU A 49 13.60 7.70 7.03
N LYS A 50 12.38 8.05 6.58
CA LYS A 50 11.86 9.43 6.62
C LYS A 50 10.96 9.73 7.81
N VAL A 51 10.37 8.72 8.45
CA VAL A 51 9.32 8.90 9.48
C VAL A 51 9.82 9.69 10.69
N PHE A 52 11.12 9.62 11.00
CA PHE A 52 11.71 10.31 12.14
C PHE A 52 11.94 11.81 11.88
N ASP A 53 12.02 12.24 10.63
CA ASP A 53 12.30 13.64 10.25
C ASP A 53 11.05 14.43 9.86
N ARG A 54 9.89 13.77 9.71
CA ARG A 54 8.63 14.43 9.36
C ARG A 54 7.78 14.83 10.58
N PRO A 55 6.81 15.75 10.41
CA PRO A 55 5.81 16.04 11.44
C PRO A 55 5.02 14.80 11.86
N VAL A 56 4.54 14.79 13.11
CA VAL A 56 3.75 13.66 13.65
C VAL A 56 2.44 13.48 12.90
N TYR A 57 1.75 14.59 12.63
CA TYR A 57 0.53 14.61 11.84
C TYR A 57 0.83 14.93 10.38
N PRO A 58 0.05 14.38 9.44
CA PRO A 58 0.16 14.72 8.02
C PRO A 58 0.03 16.22 7.76
N THR A 59 0.63 16.68 6.66
CA THR A 59 0.41 18.05 6.18
C THR A 59 -0.96 18.18 5.54
N GLU A 60 -1.50 19.41 5.50
CA GLU A 60 -2.75 19.71 4.79
C GLU A 60 -2.70 19.31 3.31
N GLU A 61 -1.52 19.38 2.69
CA GLU A 61 -1.29 18.90 1.33
C GLU A 61 -1.46 17.38 1.24
N ALA A 62 -0.78 16.61 2.09
CA ALA A 62 -0.92 15.15 2.11
C ALA A 62 -2.37 14.70 2.37
N LEU A 63 -3.12 15.44 3.19
CA LEU A 63 -4.54 15.17 3.43
C LEU A 63 -5.40 15.47 2.19
N ARG A 64 -5.14 16.55 1.46
CA ARG A 64 -5.87 16.85 0.22
C ARG A 64 -5.63 15.82 -0.87
N GLU A 65 -4.39 15.33 -0.98
CA GLU A 65 -4.02 14.30 -1.95
C GLU A 65 -4.76 12.96 -1.72
N LEU A 66 -5.35 12.74 -0.54
CA LEU A 66 -6.24 11.59 -0.32
C LEU A 66 -7.47 11.60 -1.23
N ALA A 67 -7.85 12.75 -1.82
CA ALA A 67 -8.90 12.81 -2.83
C ALA A 67 -8.61 11.92 -4.05
N HIS A 68 -7.35 11.53 -4.28
CA HIS A 68 -7.02 10.54 -5.31
C HIS A 68 -7.63 9.16 -5.03
N PHE A 69 -7.88 8.79 -3.77
CA PHE A 69 -8.56 7.53 -3.41
C PHE A 69 -10.08 7.60 -3.54
N ASP A 70 -10.66 8.78 -3.78
CA ASP A 70 -12.09 8.96 -4.02
C ASP A 70 -12.39 8.67 -5.50
N GLU A 71 -12.38 7.38 -5.85
CA GLU A 71 -12.67 6.87 -7.19
C GLU A 71 -13.88 5.93 -7.19
N ASP A 72 -14.55 5.84 -8.33
CA ASP A 72 -15.60 4.84 -8.53
C ASP A 72 -15.04 3.41 -8.37
N PHE A 73 -15.88 2.50 -7.88
CA PHE A 73 -15.48 1.10 -7.72
C PHE A 73 -15.04 0.50 -9.07
N PRO A 74 -13.83 -0.07 -9.18
CA PRO A 74 -13.28 -0.47 -10.46
C PRO A 74 -14.00 -1.70 -11.02
N GLU A 75 -14.43 -1.62 -12.28
CA GLU A 75 -15.06 -2.75 -12.97
C GLU A 75 -14.07 -3.88 -13.35
N LYS A 76 -12.76 -3.66 -13.17
CA LYS A 76 -11.68 -4.55 -13.61
C LYS A 76 -10.56 -4.62 -12.59
N THR A 77 -9.77 -5.68 -12.68
CA THR A 77 -8.63 -5.89 -11.81
C THR A 77 -7.48 -4.94 -12.16
N GLY A 78 -7.05 -4.14 -11.19
CA GLY A 78 -5.93 -3.20 -11.36
C GLY A 78 -4.56 -3.87 -11.29
N ASN A 79 -3.54 -3.22 -11.86
CA ASN A 79 -2.16 -3.72 -11.83
C ASN A 79 -1.59 -3.67 -10.39
N ALA A 80 -1.08 -4.80 -9.88
CA ALA A 80 -0.61 -4.91 -8.50
C ALA A 80 0.54 -3.95 -8.17
N HIS A 81 1.50 -3.77 -9.07
CA HIS A 81 2.60 -2.82 -8.88
C HIS A 81 2.11 -1.37 -8.86
N ALA A 82 1.19 -1.00 -9.75
CA ALA A 82 0.62 0.34 -9.80
C ALA A 82 -0.18 0.66 -8.53
N ILE A 83 -0.87 -0.33 -7.97
CA ILE A 83 -1.59 -0.20 -6.69
C ILE A 83 -0.60 0.11 -5.55
N LEU A 84 0.54 -0.59 -5.47
CA LEU A 84 1.57 -0.28 -4.48
C LEU A 84 2.18 1.11 -4.69
N ASP A 85 2.43 1.51 -5.94
CA ASP A 85 2.95 2.84 -6.27
C ASP A 85 1.99 3.93 -5.80
N PHE A 86 0.69 3.71 -6.01
CA PHE A 86 -0.38 4.62 -5.63
C PHE A 86 -0.52 4.75 -4.12
N LEU A 87 -0.53 3.61 -3.41
CA LEU A 87 -0.56 3.56 -1.95
C LEU A 87 0.65 4.25 -1.33
N HIS A 88 1.85 4.02 -1.86
CA HIS A 88 3.05 4.68 -1.33
C HIS A 88 3.05 6.18 -1.62
N ARG A 89 2.63 6.58 -2.83
CA ARG A 89 2.63 7.99 -3.23
C ARG A 89 1.68 8.84 -2.41
N TYR A 90 0.43 8.41 -2.26
CA TYR A 90 -0.62 9.23 -1.64
C TYR A 90 -0.95 8.79 -0.21
N GLY A 91 -0.83 7.49 0.08
CA GLY A 91 -1.14 6.94 1.40
C GLY A 91 -0.01 7.20 2.41
N SER A 92 1.23 6.85 2.10
CA SER A 92 2.35 6.94 3.05
C SER A 92 2.53 8.36 3.64
N PRO A 93 2.48 9.47 2.87
CA PRO A 93 2.57 10.83 3.42
C PRO A 93 1.40 11.22 4.32
N ALA A 94 0.22 10.63 4.08
CA ALA A 94 -1.02 10.94 4.79
C ALA A 94 -1.21 10.14 6.10
N THR A 95 -0.21 9.38 6.52
CA THR A 95 -0.24 8.61 7.79
C THR A 95 0.24 9.42 8.98
N VAL A 96 -0.29 9.13 10.17
CA VAL A 96 0.25 9.64 11.44
C VAL A 96 1.55 8.88 11.78
N ALA A 97 2.64 9.61 12.04
CA ALA A 97 3.96 9.06 12.32
C ALA A 97 4.10 8.52 13.76
N GLN A 98 3.50 7.35 14.03
CA GLN A 98 3.48 6.78 15.40
C GLN A 98 4.81 6.17 15.84
N VAL A 99 5.64 5.67 14.90
CA VAL A 99 6.93 5.03 15.18
C VAL A 99 8.02 6.02 15.64
N GLY A 100 7.81 7.32 15.44
CA GLY A 100 8.81 8.37 15.66
C GLY A 100 9.00 8.83 17.11
N GLY A 101 8.36 8.20 18.09
CA GLY A 101 8.51 8.52 19.53
C GLY A 101 7.95 9.88 19.98
N ARG A 102 7.37 10.66 19.06
CA ARG A 102 6.82 12.01 19.31
C ARG A 102 5.29 12.07 19.31
N TYR A 103 4.63 10.92 19.20
CA TYR A 103 3.17 10.82 19.19
C TYR A 103 2.67 10.39 20.57
N PHE A 104 1.85 11.23 21.21
CA PHE A 104 1.37 11.05 22.59
C PHE A 104 -0.14 10.79 22.67
N GLY A 105 -0.80 10.44 21.55
CA GLY A 105 -2.22 10.13 21.50
C GLY A 105 -2.49 8.64 21.68
N PHE A 106 -3.34 8.27 22.65
CA PHE A 106 -3.70 6.87 22.96
C PHE A 106 -2.50 5.96 23.27
N VAL A 107 -2.78 4.68 23.58
CA VAL A 107 -1.76 3.63 23.72
C VAL A 107 -1.64 2.90 22.38
N ASN A 108 -0.87 3.48 21.47
CA ASN A 108 -0.54 2.88 20.18
C ASN A 108 0.80 2.14 20.30
N GLY A 109 0.74 0.91 20.79
CA GLY A 109 1.91 0.04 20.88
C GLY A 109 2.21 -0.72 19.58
N SER A 110 3.36 -1.41 19.59
CA SER A 110 3.73 -2.50 18.66
C SER A 110 4.65 -2.15 17.48
N VAL A 111 5.81 -1.56 17.74
CA VAL A 111 6.99 -1.79 16.88
C VAL A 111 8.26 -1.61 17.71
N VAL A 112 8.70 -2.67 18.39
CA VAL A 112 10.17 -2.86 18.52
C VAL A 112 10.66 -3.38 17.16
N PRO A 113 11.88 -3.04 16.70
CA PRO A 113 12.34 -3.42 15.36
C PRO A 113 12.21 -4.91 15.05
N ALA A 114 12.55 -5.78 16.02
CA ALA A 114 12.39 -7.23 15.89
C ALA A 114 10.92 -7.64 15.72
N GLY A 115 9.99 -6.96 16.39
CA GLY A 115 8.54 -7.21 16.27
C GLY A 115 7.99 -6.77 14.92
N LEU A 116 8.45 -5.65 14.37
CA LEU A 116 8.09 -5.22 13.01
C LEU A 116 8.57 -6.23 11.96
N ALA A 117 9.83 -6.65 12.05
CA ALA A 117 10.40 -7.65 11.15
C ALA A 117 9.67 -9.00 11.25
N ALA A 118 9.39 -9.47 12.47
CA ALA A 118 8.63 -10.70 12.70
C ALA A 118 7.21 -10.62 12.13
N LYS A 119 6.53 -9.47 12.28
CA LYS A 119 5.20 -9.24 11.69
C LYS A 119 5.26 -9.34 10.17
N ASN A 120 6.24 -8.69 9.53
CA ASN A 120 6.42 -8.77 8.09
C ASN A 120 6.61 -10.23 7.63
N LEU A 121 7.48 -10.98 8.31
CA LEU A 121 7.69 -12.40 8.04
C LEU A 121 6.41 -13.23 8.21
N SER A 122 5.64 -12.99 9.28
CA SER A 122 4.40 -13.75 9.54
C SER A 122 3.31 -13.53 8.50
N LEU A 123 3.29 -12.38 7.80
CA LEU A 123 2.33 -12.13 6.73
C LEU A 123 2.51 -13.09 5.55
N PHE A 124 3.74 -13.57 5.31
CA PHE A 124 4.00 -14.57 4.27
C PHE A 124 3.55 -15.99 4.67
N TRP A 125 3.42 -16.27 5.96
CA TRP A 125 2.96 -17.59 6.43
C TRP A 125 1.46 -17.78 6.28
N ASP A 126 0.70 -16.68 6.25
CA ASP A 126 -0.76 -16.62 6.07
C ASP A 126 -1.52 -17.70 6.88
N GLN A 127 -1.13 -17.87 8.15
CA GLN A 127 -1.72 -18.89 9.03
C GLN A 127 -2.97 -18.37 9.72
N ASN A 128 -4.04 -19.16 9.67
CA ASN A 128 -5.25 -18.89 10.44
C ASN A 128 -5.12 -19.48 11.85
N THR A 129 -5.11 -18.61 12.85
CA THR A 129 -4.89 -18.98 14.27
C THR A 129 -6.00 -19.83 14.87
N ALA A 130 -7.18 -19.90 14.24
CA ALA A 130 -8.29 -20.74 14.69
C ALA A 130 -8.21 -22.18 14.16
N MET A 131 -7.33 -22.47 13.21
CA MET A 131 -7.17 -23.81 12.66
C MET A 131 -6.19 -24.63 13.51
N GLN A 132 -6.61 -25.83 13.91
CA GLN A 132 -5.68 -26.86 14.38
C GLN A 132 -5.29 -27.71 13.17
N VAL A 133 -4.04 -27.59 12.74
CA VAL A 133 -3.44 -28.35 11.63
C VAL A 133 -2.21 -29.10 12.09
#